data_AF-A0A3D0SCD0-F1
#
_entry.id   AF-A0A3D0SCD0-F1
#
_cell.length_a   1.000
_cell.length_b   1.000
_cell.length_c   1.000
_cell.angle_alpha   90.00
_cell.angle_beta   90.00
_cell.angle_gamma   90.00
#
_symmetry.space_group_name_H-M   'P 1'
#
loop_
_entity.id
_entity.type
_entity.pdbx_description
1 polymer ?
#
loop_
_entity_poly.entity_id
_entity_poly.type
_entity_poly.pdbx_seq_one_letter_code
_entity_poly.pdbx_strand_id
1 'polypeptide(L)'
;MTAQHLDVINLPLRGRHLIEASAGTGKTFNITRIYLRCLLEQRLTVQQILVMTFTKAATEEIRGRIAATLRDALAYWQARTLDKPFDSDPVLDELYQRIVAEEALALLQAALLELDDAAVFT
;
A
#
# COMPACT_ATOMS: atom_id res chain seq x y z
N MET A 1 -18.98 11.16 19.26
CA MET A 1 -17.55 10.94 18.94
C MET A 1 -17.39 11.25 17.46
N THR A 2 -16.63 12.27 17.10
CA THR A 2 -16.36 12.63 15.70
C THR A 2 -15.36 11.62 15.13
N ALA A 3 -15.71 11.00 13.99
CA ALA A 3 -14.81 10.08 13.31
C ALA A 3 -13.54 10.84 12.90
N GLN A 4 -12.43 10.56 13.58
CA GLN A 4 -11.14 11.13 13.25
C GLN A 4 -10.65 10.47 11.96
N HIS A 5 -10.32 11.29 10.94
CA HIS A 5 -9.83 10.78 9.67
C HIS A 5 -8.54 10.00 9.90
N LEU A 6 -8.42 8.80 9.34
CA LEU A 6 -7.25 7.95 9.54
C LEU A 6 -6.01 8.64 8.97
N ASP A 7 -5.00 8.85 9.82
CA ASP A 7 -3.66 9.25 9.39
C ASP A 7 -2.89 8.00 8.97
N VAL A 8 -2.96 7.68 7.68
CA VAL A 8 -2.32 6.49 7.11
C VAL A 8 -0.80 6.59 7.16
N ILE A 9 -0.21 7.79 7.18
CA ILE A 9 1.25 7.96 7.15
C ILE A 9 1.87 7.71 8.52
N ASN A 10 1.21 8.15 9.58
CA ASN A 10 1.74 8.03 10.94
C ASN A 10 1.14 6.85 11.73
N LEU A 11 0.24 6.07 11.13
CA LEU A 11 -0.28 4.83 11.74
C LEU A 11 0.90 3.88 12.07
N PRO A 12 1.09 3.47 13.33
CA PRO A 12 2.12 2.50 13.67
C PRO A 12 1.85 1.16 12.97
N LEU A 13 2.83 0.58 12.28
CA LEU A 13 2.68 -0.73 11.61
C LEU A 13 2.81 -1.93 12.56
N ARG A 14 2.70 -1.69 13.88
CA ARG A 14 2.83 -2.70 14.93
C ARG A 14 1.70 -2.55 15.94
N GLY A 15 1.40 -3.66 16.62
CA GLY A 15 0.30 -3.73 17.58
C GLY A 15 -1.05 -3.96 16.88
N ARG A 16 -2.12 -3.68 17.61
CA ARG A 16 -3.50 -3.88 17.14
C ARG A 16 -4.18 -2.54 16.93
N HIS A 17 -4.68 -2.33 15.72
CA HIS A 17 -5.41 -1.13 15.34
C HIS A 17 -6.82 -1.48 14.93
N LEU A 18 -7.80 -0.72 15.42
CA LEU A 18 -9.18 -0.79 14.96
C LEU A 18 -9.44 0.46 14.13
N ILE A 19 -9.65 0.27 12.83
CA ILE A 19 -9.93 1.36 11.90
C ILE A 19 -11.41 1.32 11.56
N GLU A 20 -12.15 2.33 12.03
CA GLU A 20 -13.53 2.54 11.62
C GLU A 20 -13.55 3.32 10.31
N ALA A 21 -14.31 2.85 9.34
CA ALA A 21 -14.43 3.53 8.07
C ALA A 21 -15.84 3.36 7.51
N SER A 22 -16.52 4.48 7.27
CA SER A 22 -17.89 4.55 6.74
C SER A 22 -17.90 4.50 5.20
N ALA A 23 -19.07 4.30 4.59
CA ALA A 23 -19.17 4.32 3.13
C ALA A 23 -18.58 5.64 2.58
N GLY A 24 -17.77 5.54 1.51
CA GLY A 24 -17.14 6.70 0.88
C GLY A 24 -15.89 7.28 1.56
N THR A 25 -15.41 6.74 2.69
CA THR A 25 -14.26 7.31 3.43
C THR A 25 -12.90 6.72 3.04
N GLY A 26 -12.73 6.30 1.77
CA GLY A 26 -11.43 5.81 1.29
C GLY A 26 -10.94 4.50 1.93
N LYS A 27 -11.82 3.64 2.43
CA LYS A 27 -11.48 2.32 3.02
C LYS A 27 -10.39 1.58 2.25
N THR A 28 -10.66 1.37 0.97
CA THR A 28 -9.79 0.57 0.13
C THR A 28 -8.51 1.31 -0.24
N PHE A 29 -8.57 2.63 -0.37
CA PHE A 29 -7.39 3.48 -0.50
C PHE A 29 -6.45 3.28 0.71
N ASN A 30 -6.99 3.36 1.93
CA ASN A 30 -6.22 3.22 3.16
C ASN A 30 -5.58 1.82 3.28
N ILE A 31 -6.32 0.76 2.97
CA ILE A 31 -5.80 -0.62 3.04
C ILE A 31 -4.60 -0.79 2.10
N THR A 32 -4.68 -0.32 0.85
CA THR A 32 -3.55 -0.50 -0.07
C THR A 32 -2.34 0.35 0.29
N ARG A 33 -2.54 1.54 0.89
CA ARG A 33 -1.41 2.34 1.39
C ARG A 33 -0.78 1.71 2.63
N ILE A 34 -1.56 1.16 3.55
CA ILE A 34 -1.01 0.39 4.68
C ILE A 34 -0.20 -0.83 4.16
N TYR A 35 -0.71 -1.53 3.14
CA TYR A 35 0.00 -2.64 2.50
C TYR A 35 1.33 -2.18 1.90
N LEU A 36 1.32 -1.08 1.15
CA LEU A 36 2.53 -0.47 0.58
C LEU A 36 3.54 -0.08 1.66
N ARG A 37 3.08 0.53 2.76
CA ARG A 37 3.92 0.87 3.91
C ARG A 37 4.54 -0.37 4.55
N CYS A 38 3.79 -1.47 4.70
CA CYS A 38 4.34 -2.74 5.19
C CYS A 38 5.46 -3.29 4.29
N LEU A 39 5.29 -3.25 2.97
CA LEU A 39 6.33 -3.66 2.03
C LEU A 39 7.58 -2.78 2.16
N LEU A 40 7.43 -1.46 2.12
CA LEU A 40 8.57 -0.55 2.00
C LEU A 40 9.24 -0.23 3.33
N GLU A 41 8.48 0.03 4.39
CA GLU A 41 9.03 0.41 5.69
C GLU A 41 9.45 -0.81 6.53
N GLN A 42 8.69 -1.90 6.47
CA GLN A 42 9.00 -3.13 7.23
C GLN A 42 9.75 -4.18 6.40
N ARG A 43 9.96 -3.94 5.10
CA ARG A 43 10.65 -4.87 4.18
C ARG A 43 9.99 -6.26 4.15
N LEU A 44 8.67 -6.30 4.30
CA LEU A 44 7.90 -7.54 4.21
C LEU A 44 7.70 -7.94 2.75
N THR A 45 7.60 -9.23 2.48
CA THR A 45 7.19 -9.75 1.17
C THR A 45 5.66 -9.83 1.07
N VAL A 46 5.15 -10.02 -0.15
CA VAL A 46 3.70 -10.10 -0.39
C VAL A 46 3.02 -11.30 0.31
N GLN A 47 3.77 -12.37 0.56
CA GLN A 47 3.33 -13.57 1.29
C GLN A 47 3.35 -13.36 2.82
N GLN A 48 4.12 -12.38 3.32
CA GLN A 48 4.20 -12.05 4.74
C GLN A 48 3.10 -11.08 5.20
N ILE A 49 2.34 -10.51 4.26
CA ILE A 49 1.25 -9.58 4.55
C ILE A 49 -0.10 -10.27 4.30
N LEU A 50 -0.72 -10.76 5.37
CA LEU A 50 -2.04 -11.39 5.31
C LEU A 50 -3.16 -10.34 5.21
N VAL A 51 -3.98 -10.44 4.18
CA VAL A 51 -5.23 -9.67 4.02
C VAL A 51 -6.41 -10.63 3.95
N MET A 52 -7.38 -10.48 4.85
CA MET A 52 -8.61 -11.27 4.88
C MET A 52 -9.83 -10.41 4.58
N THR A 53 -10.79 -10.97 3.83
CA THR A 53 -12.01 -10.27 3.41
C THR A 53 -13.22 -11.21 3.49
N PHE A 54 -14.44 -10.67 3.65
CA PHE A 54 -15.61 -11.54 3.86
C PHE A 54 -16.10 -12.28 2.61
N THR A 55 -15.78 -11.80 1.41
CA THR A 55 -16.34 -12.33 0.17
C THR A 55 -15.25 -12.51 -0.88
N LYS A 56 -15.42 -13.52 -1.74
CA LYS A 56 -14.50 -13.76 -2.87
C LYS A 56 -14.39 -12.55 -3.78
N ALA A 57 -15.51 -11.86 -4.03
CA ALA A 57 -15.50 -10.63 -4.82
C ALA A 57 -14.64 -9.53 -4.18
N ALA A 58 -14.71 -9.36 -2.85
CA ALA A 58 -13.86 -8.40 -2.14
C ALA A 58 -12.39 -8.82 -2.17
N THR A 59 -12.08 -10.12 -2.09
CA THR A 59 -10.71 -10.63 -2.25
C THR A 59 -10.12 -10.23 -3.60
N GLU A 60 -10.84 -10.50 -4.69
CA GLU A 60 -10.39 -10.15 -6.04
C GLU A 60 -10.28 -8.64 -6.24
N GLU A 61 -11.23 -7.87 -5.71
CA GLU A 61 -11.15 -6.41 -5.74
C GLU A 61 -9.90 -5.89 -5.01
N ILE A 62 -9.63 -6.41 -3.81
CA ILE A 62 -8.44 -6.02 -3.03
C ILE A 62 -7.16 -6.42 -3.76
N ARG A 63 -7.07 -7.63 -4.30
CA ARG A 63 -5.91 -8.09 -5.07
C ARG A 63 -5.64 -7.15 -6.24
N GLY A 64 -6.67 -6.83 -7.03
CA GLY A 64 -6.56 -5.89 -8.14
C GLY A 64 -6.12 -4.49 -7.72
N ARG A 65 -6.60 -4.00 -6.57
CA ARG A 65 -6.23 -2.66 -6.05
C ARG A 65 -4.82 -2.62 -5.46
N ILE A 66 -4.37 -3.69 -4.81
CA ILE A 66 -2.96 -3.82 -4.40
C ILE A 66 -2.09 -3.79 -5.66
N ALA A 67 -2.43 -4.60 -6.66
CA ALA A 67 -1.72 -4.64 -7.94
C ALA A 67 -1.58 -3.26 -8.59
N ALA A 68 -2.67 -2.50 -8.66
CA ALA A 68 -2.68 -1.14 -9.19
C ALA A 68 -1.79 -0.21 -8.34
N THR A 69 -1.95 -0.25 -7.02
CA THR A 69 -1.17 0.59 -6.09
C THR A 69 0.34 0.33 -6.22
N LEU A 70 0.77 -0.92 -6.37
CA LEU A 70 2.19 -1.25 -6.54
C LEU A 70 2.73 -0.77 -7.89
N ARG A 71 1.95 -0.86 -8.97
CA ARG A 71 2.34 -0.33 -10.28
C ARG A 71 2.44 1.19 -10.27
N ASP A 72 1.47 1.86 -9.65
CA ASP A 72 1.46 3.32 -9.51
C ASP A 72 2.66 3.79 -8.69
N ALA A 73 2.95 3.12 -7.57
CA ALA A 73 4.15 3.39 -6.77
C ALA A 73 5.44 3.15 -7.59
N LEU A 74 5.56 2.03 -8.31
CA LEU A 74 6.74 1.76 -9.14
C LEU A 74 6.95 2.86 -10.18
N ALA A 75 5.88 3.25 -10.90
CA ALA A 75 5.93 4.32 -11.88
C ALA A 75 6.31 5.67 -11.24
N TYR A 76 5.78 5.97 -10.06
CA TYR A 76 6.12 7.17 -9.31
C TYR A 76 7.62 7.22 -8.95
N TRP A 77 8.17 6.16 -8.35
CA TRP A 77 9.61 6.13 -8.01
C TRP A 77 10.51 6.23 -9.25
N GLN A 78 10.12 5.59 -10.36
CA GLN A 78 10.83 5.71 -11.64
C GLN A 78 10.78 7.13 -12.21
N ALA A 79 9.66 7.83 -12.10
CA ALA A 79 9.55 9.21 -12.57
C ALA A 79 10.38 10.16 -11.69
N ARG A 80 10.33 10.00 -10.37
CA ARG A 80 11.05 10.88 -9.42
C ARG A 80 12.57 10.73 -9.51
N THR A 81 13.07 9.52 -9.75
CA THR A 81 14.51 9.28 -10.01
C THR A 81 15.00 9.94 -11.30
N LEU A 82 14.10 10.22 -12.25
CA LEU A 82 14.38 10.95 -13.48
C LEU A 82 14.00 12.44 -13.41
N ASP A 83 13.68 12.95 -12.23
CA ASP A 83 13.19 14.32 -11.97
C ASP A 83 12.00 14.74 -12.88
N LYS A 84 11.12 13.78 -13.18
CA LYS A 84 9.91 14.02 -13.97
C LYS A 84 8.72 14.31 -13.06
N PRO A 85 7.83 15.24 -13.44
CA PRO A 85 6.57 15.43 -12.74
C PRO A 85 5.71 14.17 -12.89
N PHE A 86 5.08 13.75 -11.79
CA PHE A 86 4.17 12.63 -11.73
C PHE A 86 3.06 12.98 -10.75
N ASP A 87 1.80 12.82 -11.16
CA ASP A 87 0.66 13.07 -10.28
C ASP A 87 0.56 11.92 -9.27
N SER A 88 0.59 12.25 -7.99
CA SER A 88 0.67 11.26 -6.92
C SER A 88 -0.12 11.70 -5.71
N ASP A 89 -0.57 10.72 -4.93
CA ASP A 89 -1.19 11.02 -3.65
C ASP A 89 -0.12 11.38 -2.58
N PRO A 90 -0.51 12.13 -1.53
CA PRO A 90 0.43 12.58 -0.49
C PRO A 90 1.16 11.46 0.26
N VAL A 91 0.65 10.23 0.23
CA VAL A 91 1.31 9.08 0.88
C VAL A 91 2.55 8.67 0.12
N LEU A 92 2.51 8.70 -1.22
CA LEU A 92 3.67 8.37 -2.05
C LEU A 92 4.80 9.38 -1.88
N ASP A 93 4.46 10.68 -1.83
CA ASP A 93 5.42 11.74 -1.59
C ASP A 93 6.15 11.56 -0.25
N GLU A 94 5.39 11.32 0.83
CA GLU A 94 5.95 11.09 2.17
C GLU A 94 6.83 9.83 2.22
N LEU A 95 6.42 8.74 1.58
CA LEU A 95 7.21 7.50 1.56
C LEU A 95 8.51 7.66 0.77
N TYR A 96 8.49 8.41 -0.33
CA TYR A 96 9.68 8.69 -1.12
C TYR A 96 10.74 9.47 -0.33
N GLN A 97 10.32 10.35 0.59
CA GLN A 97 11.26 11.05 1.48
C GLN A 97 11.86 10.14 2.55
N ARG A 98 11.20 9.01 2.88
CA ARG A 98 11.59 8.13 3.99
C ARG A 98 12.44 6.93 3.57
N ILE A 99 12.36 6.54 2.30
CA ILE A 99 12.92 5.29 1.81
C ILE A 99 13.87 5.59 0.65
N VAL A 100 15.06 4.97 0.68
CA VAL A 100 16.05 5.10 -0.40
C VAL A 100 15.44 4.61 -1.71
N ALA A 101 15.53 5.42 -2.76
CA ALA A 101 14.83 5.16 -4.02
C ALA A 101 15.19 3.82 -4.66
N GLU A 102 16.48 3.43 -4.63
CA GLU A 102 16.94 2.13 -5.15
C GLU A 102 16.34 0.95 -4.38
N GLU A 103 16.29 1.05 -3.03
CA GLU A 103 15.68 0.01 -2.19
C GLU A 103 14.19 -0.12 -2.48
N ALA A 104 13.46 1.00 -2.57
CA ALA A 104 12.04 0.99 -2.87
C ALA A 104 11.74 0.38 -4.25
N LEU A 105 12.52 0.74 -5.27
CA LEU A 105 12.38 0.16 -6.62
C LEU A 105 12.57 -1.34 -6.60
N ALA A 106 13.61 -1.85 -5.92
CA ALA A 106 13.86 -3.28 -5.80
C ALA A 106 12.70 -4.01 -5.09
N LEU A 107 12.21 -3.46 -3.97
CA LEU A 107 11.08 -4.03 -3.22
C LEU A 107 9.79 -4.04 -4.04
N LEU A 108 9.49 -2.95 -4.76
CA LEU A 108 8.30 -2.82 -5.61
C LEU A 108 8.34 -3.79 -6.80
N GLN A 109 9.50 -3.95 -7.43
CA GLN A 109 9.69 -4.90 -8.53
C GLN A 109 9.53 -6.34 -8.06
N ALA A 110 10.14 -6.71 -6.93
CA ALA A 110 9.99 -8.04 -6.34
C ALA A 110 8.53 -8.33 -5.97
N ALA A 111 7.86 -7.36 -5.32
CA ALA A 111 6.45 -7.51 -4.95
C ALA A 111 5.52 -7.69 -6.16
N LEU A 112 5.80 -7.03 -7.29
CA LEU A 112 5.02 -7.20 -8.52
C LEU A 112 5.27 -8.54 -9.21
N LEU A 113 6.50 -9.08 -9.14
CA LEU A 113 6.83 -10.38 -9.69
C LEU A 113 6.14 -11.51 -8.93
N GLU A 114 6.05 -11.38 -7.61
CA GLU A 114 5.48 -12.39 -6.72
C GLU A 114 4.00 -12.16 -6.40
N LEU A 115 3.35 -11.22 -7.09
CA LEU A 115 2.01 -10.75 -6.71
C LEU A 115 0.93 -11.83 -6.76
N ASP A 116 1.08 -12.82 -7.64
CA ASP A 116 0.17 -13.97 -7.72
C ASP A 116 0.20 -14.81 -6.44
N ASP A 117 1.32 -14.80 -5.72
CA ASP A 117 1.50 -15.48 -4.42
C ASP A 117 1.05 -14.62 -3.22
N ALA A 118 0.50 -13.42 -3.45
CA ALA A 118 0.08 -12.54 -2.35
C ALA A 118 -0.99 -13.21 -1.45
N ALA A 119 -0.77 -13.10 -0.13
CA ALA A 119 -1.59 -13.70 0.91
C ALA A 119 -2.92 -12.95 1.14
N VAL A 120 -3.78 -12.91 0.10
CA VAL A 120 -5.09 -12.26 0.10
C VAL A 120 -6.18 -13.32 -0.02
N PHE A 121 -6.96 -13.49 1.04
CA PHE A 121 -7.91 -14.60 1.18
C PHE A 121 -9.31 -14.15 1.63
N THR A 122 -10.26 -15.09 1.52
CA THR A 122 -11.57 -15.02 2.17
C THR A 122 -11.56 -15.72 3.52
#